data_AF-A0A4R8V008-F1
#
_entry.id   AF-A0A4R8V008-F1
#
_cell.length_a   1.000
_cell.length_b   1.000
_cell.length_c   1.000
_cell.angle_alpha   90.00
_cell.angle_beta   90.00
_cell.angle_gamma   90.00
#
_symmetry.space_group_name_H-M   'P 1'
#
loop_
_entity.id
_entity.type
_entity.pdbx_description
1 polymer ?
#
loop_
_entity_poly.entity_id
_entity_poly.type
_entity_poly.pdbx_seq_one_letter_code
_entity_poly.pdbx_strand_id
1 'polypeptide(L)'
;MKPTRILLAGALCALVLTGCVSTTAPPDATESAAPVPTITITPDPTARTADSPLEPIDAYALCKAQTIGFYPGDPGLVTFADFAGSFVAAREDGAYFVYVEASDGNRDPDLVDVGASNCIVGDTIGAPEWTLFGSMVRVSEAELEGMVNMPGEAG
;
A
#
# COMPACT_ATOMS: atom_id res chain seq x y z
N MET A 1 22.81 -18.15 -52.60
CA MET A 1 23.84 -17.27 -53.21
C MET A 1 23.94 -15.97 -52.41
N LYS A 2 25.06 -15.25 -52.49
CA LYS A 2 25.35 -13.88 -51.99
C LYS A 2 26.03 -13.10 -53.16
N PRO A 3 26.34 -11.78 -53.11
CA PRO A 3 26.42 -10.80 -52.01
C PRO A 3 25.10 -9.98 -51.87
N THR A 4 24.94 -8.67 -51.58
CA THR A 4 25.78 -7.44 -51.44
C THR A 4 25.02 -6.48 -50.49
N ARG A 5 25.56 -6.05 -49.33
CA ARG A 5 26.35 -4.81 -49.03
C ARG A 5 25.74 -3.51 -49.60
N ILE A 6 25.53 -2.47 -48.79
CA ILE A 6 26.50 -1.44 -48.31
C ILE A 6 25.88 -0.75 -47.06
N LEU A 7 26.54 -0.61 -45.90
CA LEU A 7 27.56 0.39 -45.49
C LEU A 7 27.02 1.84 -45.38
N LEU A 8 27.47 2.74 -44.50
CA LEU A 8 28.80 2.88 -43.84
C LEU A 8 28.79 2.63 -42.31
N ALA A 9 29.32 3.55 -41.48
CA ALA A 9 29.64 3.36 -40.04
C ALA A 9 29.86 4.69 -39.27
N GLY A 10 29.86 4.65 -37.93
CA GLY A 10 30.21 5.75 -37.00
C GLY A 10 30.11 5.27 -35.53
N ALA A 11 31.16 4.72 -34.91
CA ALA A 11 32.35 5.37 -34.33
C ALA A 11 32.04 6.13 -33.02
N LEU A 12 32.26 5.54 -31.83
CA LEU A 12 33.54 5.40 -31.08
C LEU A 12 34.11 6.71 -30.50
N CYS A 13 34.03 6.86 -29.17
CA CYS A 13 35.17 7.14 -28.27
C CYS A 13 34.74 7.00 -26.79
N ALA A 14 35.70 7.03 -25.85
CA ALA A 14 35.47 6.69 -24.43
C ALA A 14 36.21 7.60 -23.44
N LEU A 15 35.73 7.58 -22.17
CA LEU A 15 36.45 7.80 -20.90
C LEU A 15 37.60 8.82 -20.81
N VAL A 16 37.40 9.86 -19.99
CA VAL A 16 38.46 10.41 -19.10
C VAL A 16 37.86 11.00 -17.82
N LEU A 17 38.57 10.86 -16.70
CA LEU A 17 38.28 11.50 -15.41
C LEU A 17 39.34 12.56 -15.09
N THR A 18 38.94 13.84 -15.09
CA THR A 18 39.65 15.02 -14.54
C THR A 18 38.62 16.14 -14.37
N GLY A 19 38.69 17.07 -13.40
CA GLY A 19 39.66 17.26 -12.32
C GLY A 19 39.79 18.75 -11.96
N CYS A 20 39.58 19.10 -10.68
CA CYS A 20 39.88 20.39 -10.04
C CYS A 20 39.18 21.70 -10.54
N VAL A 21 38.33 22.22 -9.65
CA VAL A 21 38.09 23.64 -9.25
C VAL A 21 38.71 24.77 -10.09
N SER A 22 37.89 25.79 -10.40
CA SER A 22 38.34 27.18 -10.53
C SER A 22 37.26 28.15 -10.02
N THR A 23 37.66 29.15 -9.23
CA THR A 23 36.75 30.12 -8.59
C THR A 23 36.73 31.44 -9.35
N THR A 24 35.56 31.83 -9.84
CA THR A 24 35.25 33.22 -10.23
C THR A 24 33.78 33.51 -9.89
N ALA A 25 33.50 34.67 -9.30
CA ALA A 25 32.14 35.16 -9.03
C ALA A 25 31.87 36.45 -9.83
N PRO A 26 30.68 37.08 -9.73
CA PRO A 26 29.46 36.61 -10.38
C PRO A 26 28.98 37.61 -11.47
N PRO A 27 28.15 37.18 -12.44
CA PRO A 27 27.27 38.11 -13.15
C PRO A 27 26.09 38.49 -12.25
N ASP A 28 25.80 39.79 -12.11
CA ASP A 28 24.60 40.26 -11.41
C ASP A 28 23.36 39.98 -12.26
N ALA A 29 22.69 38.88 -11.94
CA ALA A 29 21.35 38.56 -12.40
C ALA A 29 20.40 38.76 -11.23
N THR A 30 19.84 39.96 -11.10
CA THR A 30 18.70 40.23 -10.23
C THR A 30 17.46 39.49 -10.78
N GLU A 31 17.42 38.18 -10.55
CA GLU A 31 16.22 37.38 -10.75
C GLU A 31 15.18 37.85 -9.73
N SER A 32 14.11 38.50 -10.23
CA SER A 32 12.99 38.94 -9.39
C SER A 32 12.21 37.71 -8.93
N ALA A 33 12.69 37.08 -7.87
CA ALA A 33 12.07 35.92 -7.22
C ALA A 33 10.59 36.21 -6.92
N ALA A 34 9.71 35.67 -7.76
CA ALA A 34 8.28 35.64 -7.46
C ALA A 34 8.10 34.85 -6.15
N PRO A 35 7.27 35.32 -5.21
CA PRO A 35 7.13 34.65 -3.92
C PRO A 35 6.57 33.24 -4.15
N VAL A 36 7.41 32.23 -3.90
CA VAL A 36 6.96 30.84 -3.85
C VAL A 36 5.86 30.76 -2.80
N PRO A 37 4.67 30.22 -3.12
CA PRO A 37 3.57 30.18 -2.17
C PRO A 37 3.93 29.23 -1.01
N THR A 38 4.29 29.81 0.14
CA THR A 38 4.46 29.07 1.39
C THR A 38 3.12 28.45 1.77
N ILE A 39 2.94 27.17 1.48
CA ILE A 39 1.79 26.39 1.95
C ILE A 39 1.99 26.17 3.44
N THR A 40 1.49 27.11 4.26
CA THR A 40 1.36 26.92 5.70
C THR A 40 0.32 25.84 5.95
N ILE A 41 0.78 24.59 6.09
CA ILE A 41 -0.06 23.51 6.63
C ILE A 41 -0.24 23.81 8.12
N THR A 42 -1.33 24.51 8.45
CA THR A 42 -1.85 24.54 9.81
C THR A 42 -2.25 23.11 10.18
N PRO A 43 -1.65 22.48 11.21
CA PRO A 43 -2.08 21.17 11.64
C PRO A 43 -3.50 21.27 12.20
N ASP A 44 -4.41 20.48 11.65
CA ASP A 44 -5.75 20.30 12.21
C ASP A 44 -5.60 19.51 13.52
N PRO A 45 -5.93 20.07 14.70
CA PRO A 45 -5.76 19.40 15.98
C PRO A 45 -6.75 18.22 16.19
N THR A 46 -7.69 18.04 15.25
CA THR A 46 -8.64 16.93 15.18
C THR A 46 -8.28 15.90 14.10
N ALA A 47 -7.25 16.13 13.28
CA ALA A 47 -6.74 15.11 12.36
C ALA A 47 -5.97 14.02 13.11
N ARG A 48 -6.34 12.76 12.89
CA ARG A 48 -5.66 11.61 13.50
C ARG A 48 -4.31 11.35 12.81
N THR A 49 -3.33 10.94 13.62
CA THR A 49 -1.90 10.87 13.28
C THR A 49 -1.39 9.43 13.24
N ALA A 50 -0.13 9.25 12.84
CA ALA A 50 0.57 7.96 12.95
C ALA A 50 0.47 7.35 14.36
N ASP A 51 0.65 8.16 15.40
CA ASP A 51 0.64 7.76 16.81
C ASP A 51 -0.78 7.61 17.40
N SER A 52 -1.84 7.75 16.58
CA SER A 52 -3.22 7.59 17.06
C SER A 52 -3.56 6.10 17.20
N PRO A 53 -4.19 5.69 18.32
CA PRO A 53 -4.65 4.31 18.50
C PRO A 53 -5.75 3.99 17.49
N LEU A 54 -5.83 2.73 17.03
CA LEU A 54 -6.76 2.33 15.98
C LEU A 54 -8.24 2.50 16.38
N GLU A 55 -9.03 3.00 15.42
CA GLU A 55 -10.49 2.92 15.38
C GLU A 55 -10.91 1.81 14.40
N PRO A 56 -12.16 1.30 14.46
CA PRO A 56 -12.62 0.20 13.60
C PRO A 56 -12.42 0.46 12.09
N ILE A 57 -12.57 1.71 11.66
CA ILE A 57 -12.40 2.14 10.27
C ILE A 57 -10.95 2.05 9.79
N ASP A 58 -9.98 2.29 10.67
CA ASP A 58 -8.55 2.17 10.35
C ASP A 58 -8.16 0.70 10.25
N ALA A 59 -8.62 -0.13 11.18
CA ALA A 59 -8.37 -1.56 11.17
C ALA A 59 -8.86 -2.21 9.87
N TYR A 60 -10.07 -1.84 9.41
CA TYR A 60 -10.60 -2.25 8.11
C TYR A 60 -9.76 -1.72 6.93
N ALA A 61 -9.35 -0.45 6.94
CA ALA A 61 -8.56 0.14 5.87
C ALA A 61 -7.15 -0.48 5.77
N LEU A 62 -6.48 -0.65 6.91
CA LEU A 62 -5.21 -1.35 7.06
C LEU A 62 -5.33 -2.80 6.59
N CYS A 63 -6.35 -3.53 7.02
CA CYS A 63 -6.51 -4.94 6.65
C CYS A 63 -6.62 -5.11 5.12
N LYS A 64 -7.40 -4.25 4.44
CA LYS A 64 -7.49 -4.25 2.97
C LYS A 64 -6.15 -3.91 2.31
N ALA A 65 -5.43 -2.91 2.83
CA ALA A 65 -4.13 -2.50 2.32
C ALA A 65 -3.03 -3.56 2.53
N GLN A 66 -3.11 -4.36 3.60
CA GLN A 66 -2.20 -5.46 3.90
C GLN A 66 -2.53 -6.72 3.09
N THR A 67 -3.81 -7.04 2.91
CA THR A 67 -4.24 -8.31 2.30
C THR A 67 -4.40 -8.27 0.78
N ILE A 68 -4.45 -7.09 0.14
CA ILE A 68 -4.50 -6.99 -1.33
C ILE A 68 -3.36 -7.75 -2.04
N GLY A 69 -2.18 -7.85 -1.41
CA GLY A 69 -1.02 -8.58 -1.96
C GLY A 69 -1.20 -10.11 -2.03
N PHE A 70 -2.25 -10.68 -1.43
CA PHE A 70 -2.55 -12.12 -1.46
C PHE A 70 -3.42 -12.52 -2.67
N TYR A 71 -4.01 -11.54 -3.37
CA TYR A 71 -4.81 -11.76 -4.58
C TYR A 71 -3.90 -11.69 -5.83
N PRO A 72 -3.75 -12.79 -6.59
CA PRO A 72 -2.80 -12.85 -7.70
C PRO A 72 -3.35 -12.18 -8.97
N GLY A 73 -2.58 -11.27 -9.56
CA GLY A 73 -2.90 -10.65 -10.85
C GLY A 73 -2.87 -9.13 -10.79
N ASP A 74 -3.87 -8.50 -11.40
CA ASP A 74 -4.10 -7.06 -11.29
C ASP A 74 -4.91 -6.75 -10.01
N PRO A 75 -4.35 -6.00 -9.04
CA PRO A 75 -5.09 -5.60 -7.85
C PRO A 75 -6.26 -4.65 -8.16
N GLY A 76 -6.27 -4.00 -9.33
CA GLY A 76 -7.41 -3.20 -9.82
C GLY A 76 -8.65 -4.02 -10.19
N LEU A 77 -8.52 -5.35 -10.33
CA LEU A 77 -9.64 -6.27 -10.53
C LEU A 77 -10.15 -6.90 -9.22
N VAL A 78 -9.49 -6.62 -8.10
CA VAL A 78 -9.92 -7.09 -6.77
C VAL A 78 -10.83 -6.05 -6.16
N THR A 79 -12.08 -6.43 -5.91
CA THR A 79 -13.03 -5.59 -5.18
C THR A 79 -13.23 -6.13 -3.77
N PHE A 80 -13.46 -5.23 -2.83
CA PHE A 80 -13.76 -5.54 -1.43
C PHE A 80 -15.11 -4.94 -1.08
N ALA A 81 -15.81 -5.55 -0.12
CA ALA A 81 -16.93 -4.91 0.56
C ALA A 81 -16.51 -3.54 1.16
N ASP A 82 -17.51 -2.68 1.35
CA ASP A 82 -17.33 -1.46 2.12
C ASP A 82 -17.31 -1.74 3.62
N PHE A 83 -17.10 -0.71 4.44
CA PHE A 83 -17.01 -0.86 5.90
C PHE A 83 -18.34 -1.32 6.53
N ALA A 84 -19.49 -1.00 5.93
CA ALA A 84 -20.80 -1.40 6.44
C ALA A 84 -21.18 -2.85 6.06
N GLY A 85 -20.63 -3.36 4.95
CA GLY A 85 -20.67 -4.77 4.56
C GLY A 85 -19.48 -5.60 5.09
N SER A 86 -18.68 -5.06 6.01
CA SER A 86 -17.55 -5.76 6.64
C SER A 86 -17.85 -6.08 8.10
N PHE A 87 -17.30 -7.17 8.63
CA PHE A 87 -17.36 -7.51 10.04
C PHE A 87 -16.10 -7.00 10.74
N VAL A 88 -16.26 -6.09 11.71
CA VAL A 88 -15.15 -5.52 12.48
C VAL A 88 -15.51 -5.55 13.97
N ALA A 89 -14.73 -6.28 14.76
CA ALA A 89 -14.96 -6.50 16.17
C ALA A 89 -13.71 -6.13 17.00
N ALA A 90 -13.90 -5.36 18.07
CA ALA A 90 -12.85 -5.15 19.07
C ALA A 90 -12.65 -6.43 19.91
N ARG A 91 -11.40 -6.77 20.21
CA ARG A 91 -11.00 -7.95 20.99
C ARG A 91 -10.66 -7.57 22.43
N GLU A 92 -10.62 -8.58 23.31
CA GLU A 92 -10.26 -8.43 24.72
C GLU A 92 -8.78 -8.01 24.93
N ASP A 93 -7.91 -8.27 23.95
CA ASP A 93 -6.50 -7.86 23.94
C ASP A 93 -6.25 -6.43 23.42
N GLY A 94 -7.30 -5.72 22.99
CA GLY A 94 -7.23 -4.36 22.46
C GLY A 94 -6.93 -4.27 20.95
N ALA A 95 -6.76 -5.39 20.26
CA ALA A 95 -6.74 -5.43 18.80
C ALA A 95 -8.16 -5.42 18.20
N TYR A 96 -8.24 -5.26 16.88
CA TYR A 96 -9.45 -5.51 16.10
C TYR A 96 -9.32 -6.79 15.29
N PHE A 97 -10.33 -7.67 15.38
CA PHE A 97 -10.58 -8.67 14.35
C PHE A 97 -11.34 -8.00 13.20
N VAL A 98 -10.88 -8.24 11.97
CA VAL A 98 -11.48 -7.74 10.74
C VAL A 98 -11.73 -8.92 9.81
N TYR A 99 -12.93 -8.99 9.25
CA TYR A 99 -13.26 -9.79 8.07
C TYR A 99 -13.97 -8.91 7.05
N VAL A 100 -13.47 -8.91 5.82
CA VAL A 100 -14.01 -8.14 4.70
C VAL A 100 -14.18 -9.06 3.49
N GLU A 101 -15.40 -9.17 2.96
CA GLU A 101 -15.59 -9.94 1.74
C GLU A 101 -14.84 -9.31 0.56
N ALA A 102 -14.34 -10.17 -0.33
CA ALA A 102 -13.60 -9.80 -1.52
C ALA A 102 -14.15 -10.56 -2.74
N SER A 103 -13.93 -10.02 -3.93
CA SER A 103 -14.14 -10.70 -5.20
C SER A 103 -12.92 -10.47 -6.08
N ASP A 104 -12.22 -11.57 -6.40
CA ASP A 104 -11.00 -11.57 -7.19
C ASP A 104 -11.32 -11.69 -8.69
N GLY A 105 -11.46 -10.54 -9.37
CA GLY A 105 -11.74 -10.47 -10.80
C GLY A 105 -10.62 -10.98 -11.72
N ASN A 106 -9.50 -11.46 -11.17
CA ASN A 106 -8.46 -12.17 -11.91
C ASN A 106 -8.79 -13.66 -12.15
N ARG A 107 -9.82 -14.18 -11.47
CA ARG A 107 -10.23 -15.60 -11.55
C ARG A 107 -11.51 -15.76 -12.37
N ASP A 108 -11.72 -16.99 -12.83
CA ASP A 108 -13.01 -17.40 -13.38
C ASP A 108 -14.08 -17.32 -12.26
N PRO A 109 -15.24 -16.67 -12.48
CA PRO A 109 -16.29 -16.54 -11.48
C PRO A 109 -16.79 -17.88 -10.92
N ASP A 110 -16.69 -18.98 -11.68
CA ASP A 110 -17.09 -20.31 -11.23
C ASP A 110 -16.02 -21.00 -10.33
N LEU A 111 -14.88 -20.33 -10.07
CA LEU A 111 -13.73 -20.85 -9.31
C LEU A 111 -13.27 -19.94 -8.13
N VAL A 112 -14.12 -19.02 -7.67
CA VAL A 112 -13.76 -18.02 -6.64
C VAL A 112 -14.00 -18.54 -5.21
N ASP A 113 -13.22 -19.55 -4.79
CA ASP A 113 -13.22 -20.02 -3.40
C ASP A 113 -12.69 -18.95 -2.42
N VAL A 114 -11.70 -18.15 -2.84
CA VAL A 114 -11.11 -17.07 -2.03
C VAL A 114 -11.97 -15.82 -2.15
N GLY A 115 -12.93 -15.69 -1.24
CA GLY A 115 -13.96 -14.65 -1.27
C GLY A 115 -13.93 -13.67 -0.09
N ALA A 116 -12.89 -13.66 0.72
CA ALA A 116 -12.70 -12.70 1.81
C ALA A 116 -11.23 -12.49 2.21
N SER A 117 -10.96 -11.40 2.91
CA SER A 117 -9.73 -11.17 3.68
C SER A 117 -10.02 -11.09 5.17
N ASN A 118 -9.07 -11.54 5.99
CA ASN A 118 -9.17 -11.51 7.44
C ASN A 118 -7.88 -10.99 8.09
N CYS A 119 -8.01 -10.25 9.19
CA CYS A 119 -6.89 -9.73 9.96
C CYS A 119 -7.18 -9.67 11.48
N ILE A 120 -6.10 -9.69 12.27
CA ILE A 120 -6.08 -9.22 13.66
C ILE A 120 -4.98 -8.15 13.73
N VAL A 121 -5.37 -6.91 14.04
CA VAL A 121 -4.48 -5.74 14.01
C VAL A 121 -4.71 -4.80 15.20
N GLY A 122 -3.62 -4.32 15.82
CA GLY A 122 -3.64 -3.49 17.03
C GLY A 122 -2.63 -2.34 17.01
N ASP A 123 -2.39 -1.76 18.18
CA ASP A 123 -1.59 -0.54 18.42
C ASP A 123 -2.08 0.70 17.66
N THR A 124 -1.28 1.24 16.73
CA THR A 124 -1.47 2.58 16.15
C THR A 124 -1.54 2.59 14.62
N ILE A 125 -2.06 3.68 14.03
CA ILE A 125 -2.17 3.82 12.56
C ILE A 125 -0.81 3.70 11.86
N GLY A 126 0.25 4.26 12.45
CA GLY A 126 1.59 4.33 11.87
C GLY A 126 2.51 3.17 12.25
N ALA A 127 2.22 2.45 13.34
CA ALA A 127 2.93 1.26 13.76
C ALA A 127 1.94 0.12 14.12
N PRO A 128 1.13 -0.35 13.16
CA PRO A 128 0.14 -1.39 13.43
C PRO A 128 0.82 -2.72 13.79
N GLU A 129 0.44 -3.29 14.94
CA GLU A 129 0.86 -4.64 15.34
C GLU A 129 -0.06 -5.68 14.69
N TRP A 130 0.52 -6.67 14.01
CA TRP A 130 -0.22 -7.69 13.26
C TRP A 130 -0.11 -9.05 13.93
N THR A 131 -1.21 -9.58 14.45
CA THR A 131 -1.28 -10.96 14.98
C THR A 131 -1.72 -11.97 13.92
N LEU A 132 -2.45 -11.52 12.89
CA LEU A 132 -2.94 -12.33 11.77
C LEU A 132 -3.25 -11.42 10.58
N PHE A 133 -2.97 -11.86 9.35
CA PHE A 133 -3.48 -11.25 8.12
C PHE A 133 -3.44 -12.25 6.97
N GLY A 134 -4.43 -12.21 6.08
CA GLY A 134 -4.45 -13.02 4.85
C GLY A 134 -5.74 -12.94 4.06
N SER A 135 -5.81 -13.74 2.99
CA SER A 135 -7.02 -14.03 2.23
C SER A 135 -7.57 -15.40 2.62
N MET A 136 -8.88 -15.53 2.79
CA MET A 136 -9.56 -16.77 3.18
C MET A 136 -10.80 -17.07 2.31
N VAL A 137 -11.34 -18.28 2.50
CA VAL A 137 -12.67 -18.63 1.98
C VAL A 137 -13.75 -17.85 2.73
N ARG A 138 -14.94 -17.66 2.13
CA ARG A 138 -16.07 -17.06 2.86
C ARG A 138 -16.57 -18.00 3.94
N VAL A 139 -16.95 -17.43 5.08
CA VAL A 139 -17.50 -18.14 6.25
C VAL A 139 -18.77 -17.44 6.72
N SER A 140 -19.60 -18.14 7.51
CA SER A 140 -20.83 -17.59 8.06
C SER A 140 -20.57 -16.65 9.24
N GLU A 141 -21.53 -15.78 9.55
CA GLU A 141 -21.48 -14.84 10.67
C GLU A 141 -21.21 -15.52 12.02
N ALA A 142 -21.82 -16.70 12.25
CA ALA A 142 -21.60 -17.50 13.46
C ALA A 142 -20.19 -18.13 13.54
N GLU A 143 -19.52 -18.34 12.40
CA GLU A 143 -18.10 -18.71 12.37
C GLU A 143 -17.22 -17.48 12.67
N LEU A 144 -17.55 -16.30 12.13
CA LEU A 144 -16.84 -15.05 12.43
C LEU A 144 -16.89 -14.70 13.92
N GLU A 145 -18.05 -14.82 14.58
CA GLU A 145 -18.19 -14.64 16.03
C GLU A 145 -17.24 -15.57 16.81
N GLY A 146 -17.12 -16.84 16.38
CA GLY A 146 -16.17 -17.80 16.94
C GLY A 146 -14.70 -17.48 16.66
N MET A 147 -14.41 -16.78 15.56
CA MET A 147 -13.05 -16.38 15.17
C MET A 147 -12.53 -15.16 15.94
N VAL A 148 -13.41 -14.26 16.43
CA VAL A 148 -13.03 -12.94 17.02
C VAL A 148 -11.88 -13.03 18.00
N ASN A 149 -11.95 -13.97 18.96
CA ASN A 149 -11.00 -14.10 20.07
C ASN A 149 -10.03 -15.29 19.93
N MET A 150 -9.88 -15.86 18.72
CA MET A 150 -8.84 -16.87 18.50
C MET A 150 -7.43 -16.28 18.66
N PRO A 151 -6.43 -17.08 19.08
CA PRO A 151 -5.03 -16.68 18.93
C PRO A 151 -4.70 -16.48 17.45
N GLY A 152 -3.96 -15.43 17.13
CA GLY A 152 -3.44 -15.22 15.78
C GLY A 152 -2.27 -16.15 15.49
N GLU A 153 -2.47 -17.13 14.61
CA GLU A 153 -1.39 -17.93 14.03
C GLU A 153 -0.69 -17.08 12.94
N ALA A 154 0.50 -16.56 13.23
CA ALA A 154 1.26 -15.77 12.26
C ALA A 154 1.79 -16.65 11.11
N GLY A 155 1.55 -16.23 9.86
CA GLY A 155 1.96 -16.90 8.62
C GLY A 155 3.19 -16.29 7.95
#